data_AF-A0A520JKW0-F1
#
_entry.id   AF-A0A520JKW0-F1
#
_cell.length_a   1.000
_cell.length_b   1.000
_cell.length_c   1.000
_cell.angle_alpha   90.00
_cell.angle_beta   90.00
_cell.angle_gamma   90.00
#
_symmetry.space_group_name_H-M   'P 1'
#
loop_
_entity.id
_entity.type
_entity.pdbx_description
1 polymer ?
#
loop_
_entity_poly.entity_id
_entity_poly.type
_entity_poly.pdbx_seq_one_letter_code
_entity_poly.pdbx_strand_id
1 'polypeptide(L)'
;MSRKPSFANLRTVGAPPATVAAPAPVAAPTPPAGAAGQGPASRQGRKQIAGFFSPEMSFAMHTLARRQGRSLQALMAEAFNDVLRKHGESPIGD
;
A
#
# COMPACT_ATOMS: atom_id res chain seq x y z
N MET A 1 -27.45 -23.36 12.00
CA MET A 1 -26.01 -23.58 11.74
C MET A 1 -25.67 -22.99 10.37
N SER A 2 -24.90 -21.89 10.35
CA SER A 2 -24.59 -21.13 9.12
C SER A 2 -23.50 -21.83 8.31
N ARG A 3 -23.80 -22.22 7.06
CA ARG A 3 -22.83 -22.82 6.13
C ARG A 3 -21.98 -21.69 5.54
N LYS A 4 -20.73 -21.58 6.00
CA LYS A 4 -19.74 -20.64 5.45
C LYS A 4 -19.53 -20.94 3.95
N PRO A 5 -19.65 -19.94 3.06
CA PRO A 5 -19.35 -20.16 1.64
C PRO A 5 -17.84 -20.39 1.48
N SER A 6 -17.50 -21.54 0.91
CA SER A 6 -16.13 -21.96 0.64
C SER A 6 -15.60 -21.31 -0.65
N PHE A 7 -14.31 -20.95 -0.66
CA PHE A 7 -13.58 -20.34 -1.78
C PHE A 7 -13.49 -21.22 -3.06
N ALA A 8 -14.04 -22.43 -3.02
CA ALA A 8 -14.12 -23.35 -4.16
C ALA A 8 -14.90 -22.78 -5.36
N ASN A 9 -15.79 -21.80 -5.14
CA ASN A 9 -16.64 -21.21 -6.20
C ASN A 9 -15.94 -20.17 -7.09
N LEU A 10 -14.65 -19.89 -6.90
CA LEU A 10 -13.96 -18.82 -7.64
C LEU A 10 -13.38 -19.24 -9.00
N ARG A 11 -13.48 -20.52 -9.40
CA ARG A 11 -12.79 -21.02 -10.60
C ARG A 11 -13.64 -21.37 -11.81
N THR A 12 -14.94 -21.05 -11.85
CA THR A 12 -15.66 -21.18 -13.12
C THR A 12 -16.76 -20.13 -13.28
N VAL A 13 -16.47 -19.09 -14.05
CA VAL A 13 -17.44 -18.44 -14.93
C VAL A 13 -16.70 -18.09 -16.21
N GLY A 14 -16.69 -19.04 -17.15
CA GLY A 14 -16.55 -18.69 -18.56
C GLY A 14 -17.81 -17.97 -18.99
N ALA A 15 -17.72 -16.67 -19.24
CA ALA A 15 -18.82 -15.89 -19.79
C ALA A 15 -18.82 -16.00 -21.33
N PRO A 16 -20.00 -16.19 -21.97
CA PRO A 16 -20.12 -16.02 -23.43
C PRO A 16 -19.96 -14.53 -23.82
N PRO A 17 -19.56 -14.22 -25.06
CA PRO A 17 -19.27 -12.85 -25.48
C PRO A 17 -20.55 -12.00 -25.46
N ALA A 18 -20.51 -10.92 -24.68
CA ALA A 18 -21.57 -9.91 -24.64
C ALA A 18 -21.47 -8.99 -25.86
N THR A 19 -22.60 -8.81 -26.55
CA THR A 19 -22.83 -7.86 -27.63
C THR A 19 -22.46 -6.44 -27.17
N VAL A 20 -21.63 -5.74 -27.95
CA VAL A 20 -21.19 -4.37 -27.65
C VAL A 20 -22.35 -3.40 -27.82
N ALA A 21 -22.90 -2.91 -26.70
CA ALA A 21 -23.75 -1.72 -26.66
C ALA A 21 -22.87 -0.47 -26.45
N ALA A 22 -23.20 0.62 -27.14
CA ALA A 22 -22.48 1.89 -27.16
C ALA A 22 -22.28 2.49 -25.74
N PRO A 23 -21.14 3.14 -25.46
CA PRO A 23 -20.83 3.63 -24.12
C PRO A 23 -21.65 4.87 -23.77
N ALA A 24 -22.52 4.74 -22.76
CA ALA A 24 -23.06 5.88 -22.03
C ALA A 24 -21.94 6.55 -21.21
N PRO A 25 -21.96 7.88 -21.00
CA PRO A 25 -20.91 8.57 -20.26
C PRO A 25 -20.88 8.08 -18.81
N VAL A 26 -19.78 7.42 -18.45
CA VAL A 26 -19.50 6.95 -17.09
C VAL A 26 -19.27 8.18 -16.22
N ALA A 27 -20.18 8.43 -15.27
CA ALA A 27 -19.94 9.38 -14.20
C ALA A 27 -18.67 8.95 -13.45
N ALA A 28 -17.72 9.87 -13.32
CA ALA A 28 -16.47 9.65 -12.60
C ALA A 28 -16.79 9.16 -11.17
N PRO A 29 -16.07 8.16 -10.63
CA PRO A 29 -16.25 7.73 -9.26
C PRO A 29 -15.91 8.90 -8.33
N THR A 30 -16.94 9.43 -7.67
CA THR A 30 -16.79 10.38 -6.58
C THR A 30 -15.88 9.74 -5.52
N PRO A 31 -14.73 10.33 -5.15
CA PRO A 31 -13.92 9.79 -4.07
C PRO A 31 -14.81 9.74 -2.82
N PRO A 32 -14.81 8.64 -2.04
CA PRO A 32 -15.63 8.56 -0.84
C PRO A 32 -15.21 9.69 0.11
N ALA A 33 -16.09 10.67 0.24
CA ALA A 33 -16.00 11.69 1.26
C ALA A 33 -16.32 11.02 2.59
N GLY A 34 -15.32 10.92 3.47
CA GLY A 34 -15.53 10.49 4.86
C GLY A 34 -15.12 9.05 5.16
N ALA A 35 -13.81 8.80 5.22
CA ALA A 35 -13.25 7.77 6.10
C ALA A 35 -12.06 8.33 6.87
N ALA A 36 -12.18 9.57 7.36
CA ALA A 36 -11.25 10.10 8.35
C ALA A 36 -11.54 9.40 9.69
N GLY A 37 -10.90 8.26 9.94
CA GLY A 37 -10.87 7.66 11.28
C GLY A 37 -10.80 6.15 11.40
N GLN A 38 -10.95 5.37 10.32
CA GLN A 38 -11.07 3.90 10.45
C GLN A 38 -9.95 3.12 9.76
N GLY A 39 -8.80 3.76 9.54
CA GLY A 39 -7.58 3.04 9.16
C GLY A 39 -7.06 2.17 10.31
N PRO A 40 -6.26 1.12 10.02
CA PRO A 40 -5.58 0.34 11.05
C PRO A 40 -4.90 1.23 12.10
N ALA A 41 -4.93 0.82 13.37
CA ALA A 41 -4.31 1.57 14.47
C ALA A 41 -2.84 1.95 14.18
N SER A 42 -2.12 1.10 13.45
CA SER A 42 -0.74 1.34 13.00
C SER A 42 -0.56 2.54 12.07
N ARG A 43 -1.64 3.10 11.51
CA ARG A 43 -1.64 4.27 10.60
C ARG A 43 -2.21 5.54 11.26
N GLN A 44 -2.78 5.45 12.45
CA GLN A 44 -3.30 6.61 13.17
C GLN A 44 -2.13 7.55 13.55
N GLY A 45 -2.28 8.84 13.26
CA GLY A 45 -1.22 9.84 13.49
C GLY A 45 -0.01 9.74 12.55
N ARG A 46 0.01 8.79 11.60
CA ARG A 46 1.13 8.60 10.66
C ARG A 46 0.76 9.02 9.24
N LYS A 47 1.74 9.55 8.50
CA LYS A 47 1.60 9.89 7.08
C LYS A 47 2.41 8.90 6.24
N GLN A 48 1.82 8.45 5.13
CA GLN A 48 2.54 7.60 4.18
C GLN A 48 3.51 8.45 3.38
N ILE A 49 4.76 8.00 3.31
CA ILE A 49 5.79 8.53 2.40
C ILE A 49 6.05 7.43 1.37
N ALA A 50 5.90 7.76 0.09
CA ALA A 50 6.08 6.82 -1.02
C ALA A 50 6.81 7.50 -2.18
N GLY A 51 7.61 6.72 -2.90
CA GLY A 51 8.33 7.14 -4.10
C GLY A 51 8.54 5.97 -5.05
N PHE A 52 8.77 6.28 -6.33
CA PHE A 52 9.13 5.27 -7.33
C PHE A 52 10.65 5.09 -7.35
N PHE A 53 11.10 3.84 -7.20
CA PHE A 53 12.51 3.46 -7.18
C PHE A 53 12.76 2.33 -8.18
N SER A 54 14.03 2.11 -8.55
CA SER A 54 14.38 0.97 -9.41
C SER A 54 14.04 -0.36 -8.73
N PRO A 55 13.68 -1.40 -9.50
CA PRO A 55 13.44 -2.73 -8.94
C PRO A 55 14.64 -3.28 -8.17
N GLU A 56 15.86 -3.00 -8.66
CA GLU A 56 17.11 -3.39 -8.03
C GLU A 56 17.30 -2.74 -6.65
N MET A 57 17.02 -1.44 -6.54
CA MET A 57 17.10 -0.74 -5.25
C MET A 57 16.07 -1.29 -4.26
N SER A 58 14.83 -1.52 -4.71
CA SER A 58 13.79 -2.13 -3.89
C SER A 58 14.23 -3.50 -3.35
N PHE A 59 14.78 -4.34 -4.23
CA PHE A 59 15.31 -5.65 -3.86
C PHE A 59 16.45 -5.57 -2.84
N ALA A 60 17.43 -4.69 -3.07
CA ALA A 60 18.56 -4.50 -2.17
C ALA A 60 18.11 -4.04 -0.77
N MET A 61 17.21 -3.06 -0.71
CA MET A 61 16.71 -2.52 0.56
C MET A 61 15.90 -3.55 1.35
N HIS A 62 15.02 -4.31 0.68
CA HIS A 62 14.28 -5.39 1.31
C HIS A 62 15.20 -6.51 1.81
N THR A 63 16.25 -6.84 1.07
CA THR A 63 17.22 -7.87 1.45
C THR A 63 18.03 -7.44 2.66
N LEU A 64 18.47 -6.18 2.70
CA LEU A 64 19.18 -5.59 3.83
C LEU A 64 18.32 -5.60 5.10
N ALA A 65 17.07 -5.14 5.01
CA ALA A 65 16.13 -5.14 6.14
C ALA A 65 15.92 -6.55 6.70
N ARG A 66 15.72 -7.55 5.82
CA ARG A 66 15.57 -8.97 6.23
C ARG A 66 16.82 -9.51 6.91
N ARG A 67 18.02 -9.22 6.36
CA ARG A 67 19.30 -9.65 6.95
C ARG A 67 19.51 -9.10 8.36
N GLN A 68 18.99 -7.90 8.63
CA GLN A 68 19.05 -7.26 9.94
C GLN A 68 17.88 -7.63 10.87
N GLY A 69 16.92 -8.44 10.40
CA GLY A 69 15.70 -8.75 11.17
C GLY A 69 14.80 -7.54 11.43
N ARG A 70 14.87 -6.50 10.59
CA ARG A 70 14.12 -5.25 10.73
C ARG A 70 13.09 -5.09 9.63
N SER A 71 12.09 -4.25 9.86
CA SER A 71 11.15 -3.85 8.82
C SER A 71 11.83 -2.88 7.85
N LEU A 72 11.39 -2.87 6.57
CA LEU A 72 11.85 -1.87 5.62
C LEU A 72 11.54 -0.45 6.11
N GLN A 73 10.38 -0.25 6.76
CA GLN A 73 10.00 1.06 7.33
C GLN A 73 11.02 1.54 8.36
N ALA A 74 11.51 0.67 9.25
CA ALA A 74 12.52 1.03 10.24
C ALA A 74 13.85 1.45 9.59
N LEU A 75 14.26 0.74 8.53
CA LEU A 75 15.45 1.10 7.77
C LEU A 75 15.29 2.44 7.03
N MET A 76 14.11 2.69 6.46
CA MET A 76 13.81 3.98 5.83
C MET A 76 13.76 5.13 6.84
N ALA A 77 13.17 4.91 8.02
CA ALA A 77 13.14 5.90 9.10
C ALA A 77 14.56 6.31 9.55
N GLU A 78 15.46 5.33 9.68
CA GLU A 78 16.88 5.56 9.96
C GLU A 78 17.54 6.41 8.86
N ALA A 79 17.38 6.01 7.60
CA ALA A 79 17.92 6.76 6.46
C ALA A 79 17.36 8.19 6.38
N PHE A 80 16.08 8.41 6.68
CA PHE A 80 15.48 9.75 6.71
C PHE A 80 16.05 10.59 7.85
N ASN A 81 16.24 10.01 9.04
CA ASN A 81 16.87 10.71 10.15
C ASN A 81 18.32 11.11 9.84
N ASP A 82 19.07 10.27 9.13
CA ASP A 82 20.44 10.60 8.73
C ASP A 82 20.49 11.75 7.72
N VAL A 83 19.52 11.79 6.79
CA VAL A 83 19.35 12.94 5.88
C VAL A 83 19.01 14.21 6.67
N LEU A 84 18.05 14.16 7.59
CA LEU A 84 17.69 15.32 8.43
C LEU A 84 18.90 15.84 9.22
N ARG A 85 19.65 14.94 9.88
CA ARG A 85 20.88 15.29 10.62
C ARG A 85 21.92 15.95 9.72
N LYS A 86 22.11 15.44 8.51
CA LYS A 86 23.05 16.03 7.53
C LYS A 86 22.68 17.47 7.18
N HIS A 87 21.40 17.84 7.26
CA HIS A 87 20.90 19.18 7.00
C HIS A 87 20.72 20.05 8.26
N GLY A 88 21.16 19.57 9.43
CA GLY A 88 21.04 20.30 10.69
C GLY A 88 19.64 20.25 11.32
N GLU A 89 18.74 19.41 10.78
CA GLU A 89 17.40 19.21 11.31
C GLU A 89 17.39 18.16 12.42
N SER A 90 16.44 18.28 13.35
CA SER A 90 16.25 17.27 14.39
C SER A 90 15.68 15.98 13.79
N PRO A 91 16.14 14.79 14.21
CA PRO A 91 15.56 13.52 13.78
C PRO A 91 14.13 13.38 14.33
N ILE A 92 13.19 12.94 13.49
CA ILE A 92 11.74 12.92 13.81
C ILE A 92 11.12 11.52 13.57
N GLY A 93 11.83 10.60 12.91
CA GLY A 93 11.28 9.32 12.47
C GLY A 93 11.50 8.18 13.47
N ASP A 94 10.40 7.51 13.85
CA ASP A 94 10.34 6.15 14.41
C ASP A 94 9.25 5.33 13.66
#